data_AF-R7VFC0-F1
#
_entry.id   AF-R7VFC0-F1
#
_cell.length_a   1.000
_cell.length_b   1.000
_cell.length_c   1.000
_cell.angle_alpha   90.00
_cell.angle_beta   90.00
_cell.angle_gamma   90.00
#
_symmetry.space_group_name_H-M   'P 1'
#
loop_
_entity.id
_entity.type
_entity.pdbx_description
1 polymer ?
#
loop_
_entity_poly.entity_id
_entity_poly.type
_entity_poly.pdbx_seq_one_letter_code
_entity_poly.pdbx_strand_id
1 'polypeptide(L)'
;MHQTALVRILLLFSALKMVSTDSCIGYEPLIVSADDAQLNASYSYKDFPANASKLHTLSGRFAWIPNIYRDPNAWIEVDLTEEMLIAGIVTLGLVDLGHYVKTFKIKYRSHETDPLTDYINVEGSEVSVVL
;
A
#
# COMPACT_ATOMS: atom_id res chain seq x y z
N MET A 1 8.68 4.90 -17.68
CA MET A 1 9.00 3.69 -16.89
C MET A 1 7.73 3.30 -16.15
N HIS A 2 7.16 2.13 -16.46
CA HIS A 2 6.01 1.62 -15.71
C HIS A 2 6.56 0.85 -14.51
N GLN A 3 6.22 1.30 -13.31
CA GLN A 3 6.61 0.64 -12.07
C GLN A 3 5.40 -0.15 -11.57
N THR A 4 5.54 -1.46 -11.51
CA THR A 4 4.60 -2.33 -10.82
C THR A 4 5.02 -2.37 -9.36
N ALA A 5 4.14 -1.96 -8.45
CA ALA A 5 4.37 -2.08 -7.01
C ALA A 5 3.53 -3.23 -6.47
N LEU A 6 4.09 -4.04 -5.57
CA LEU A 6 3.36 -5.05 -4.81
C LEU A 6 2.99 -4.45 -3.46
N VAL A 7 1.71 -4.34 -3.14
CA VAL A 7 1.27 -3.91 -1.80
C VAL A 7 1.06 -5.18 -0.97
N ARG A 8 1.76 -5.30 0.16
CA ARG A 8 1.54 -6.36 1.13
C ARG A 8 0.76 -5.77 2.30
N ILE A 9 -0.30 -6.43 2.72
CA ILE A 9 -1.22 -5.95 3.75
C ILE A 9 -1.46 -7.13 4.66
N LEU A 10 -1.06 -7.13 5.92
CA LEU A 10 -1.44 -8.18 6.84
C LEU A 10 -2.97 -8.13 7.09
N LEU A 11 -3.72 -9.19 6.79
CA LEU A 11 -5.17 -9.32 7.05
C LEU A 11 -5.43 -10.62 7.80
N LEU A 12 -6.12 -10.52 8.92
CA LEU A 12 -6.83 -11.64 9.53
C LEU A 12 -8.33 -11.50 9.17
N PHE A 13 -8.99 -12.63 8.83
CA PHE A 13 -10.29 -12.79 8.12
C PHE A 13 -11.48 -11.94 8.70
N SER A 14 -12.61 -11.63 8.03
CA SER A 14 -13.38 -12.27 6.95
C SER A 14 -14.34 -11.28 6.25
N ALA A 15 -14.62 -11.56 4.96
CA ALA A 15 -15.79 -11.17 4.14
C ALA A 15 -16.08 -9.69 3.76
N LEU A 16 -16.18 -9.52 2.42
CA LEU A 16 -17.01 -8.60 1.61
C LEU A 16 -16.37 -7.32 0.98
N LYS A 17 -16.39 -7.36 -0.36
CA LYS A 17 -16.49 -6.31 -1.39
C LYS A 17 -15.88 -4.92 -1.10
N MET A 18 -14.79 -4.66 -1.81
CA MET A 18 -14.16 -3.35 -1.97
C MET A 18 -14.88 -2.56 -3.08
N VAL A 19 -15.35 -1.35 -2.79
CA VAL A 19 -15.91 -0.40 -3.76
C VAL A 19 -15.04 0.85 -3.68
N SER A 20 -14.31 1.19 -4.74
CA SER A 20 -13.63 2.48 -4.82
C SER A 20 -14.67 3.55 -5.13
N THR A 21 -14.89 4.48 -4.21
CA THR A 21 -15.68 5.70 -4.45
C THR A 21 -14.82 6.91 -4.12
N ASP A 22 -15.01 7.99 -4.89
CA ASP A 22 -14.29 9.27 -4.86
C ASP A 22 -14.46 10.10 -3.57
N SER A 23 -14.71 9.46 -2.45
CA SER A 23 -14.54 10.07 -1.15
C SER A 23 -14.44 8.97 -0.11
N CYS A 24 -13.29 8.89 0.57
CA CYS A 24 -13.16 8.09 1.79
C CYS A 24 -13.96 8.68 2.97
N ILE A 25 -15.00 9.49 2.70
CA ILE A 25 -15.86 10.09 3.71
C ILE A 25 -16.57 8.96 4.46
N GLY A 26 -16.30 8.88 5.77
CA GLY A 26 -16.83 7.82 6.63
C GLY A 26 -15.92 6.61 6.83
N TYR A 27 -14.74 6.59 6.20
CA TYR A 27 -13.71 5.56 6.45
C TYR A 27 -12.58 6.11 7.33
N GLU A 28 -12.08 5.27 8.23
CA GLU A 28 -10.93 5.60 9.07
C GLU A 28 -9.62 5.31 8.33
N PRO A 29 -8.71 6.29 8.21
CA PRO A 29 -7.44 6.09 7.53
C PRO A 29 -6.46 5.29 8.41
N LEU A 30 -6.27 4.00 8.09
CA LEU A 30 -5.49 3.07 8.92
C LEU A 30 -4.01 3.45 9.06
N ILE A 31 -3.38 3.99 8.00
CA ILE A 31 -1.92 4.22 8.00
C ILE A 31 -1.50 5.58 8.55
N VAL A 32 -2.44 6.52 8.74
CA VAL A 32 -2.12 7.89 9.17
C VAL A 32 -1.68 7.93 10.63
N SER A 33 -2.27 7.09 11.48
CA SER A 33 -1.97 6.97 12.91
C SER A 33 -1.00 5.83 13.24
N ALA A 34 -0.65 4.97 12.27
CA ALA A 34 0.30 3.89 12.48
C ALA A 34 1.68 4.43 12.92
N ASP A 35 2.41 3.65 13.72
CA ASP A 35 3.82 3.90 14.01
C ASP A 35 4.66 3.77 12.73
N ASP A 36 5.85 4.37 12.70
CA ASP A 36 6.75 4.22 11.56
C ASP A 36 7.32 2.80 11.45
N ALA A 37 7.47 2.09 12.57
CA ALA A 37 7.90 0.70 12.61
C ALA A 37 6.89 -0.28 12.02
N GLN A 38 5.61 0.12 11.94
CA GLN A 38 4.55 -0.66 11.29
C GLN A 38 4.64 -0.60 9.76
N LEU A 39 5.49 0.26 9.18
CA LEU A 39 5.63 0.42 7.74
C LEU A 39 6.99 -0.08 7.28
N ASN A 40 6.94 -1.13 6.46
CA ASN A 40 8.13 -1.71 5.88
C ASN A 40 8.07 -1.68 4.35
N ALA A 41 9.22 -1.76 3.69
CA ALA A 41 9.29 -1.85 2.25
C ALA A 41 10.54 -2.61 1.84
N SER A 42 10.56 -3.14 0.63
CA SER A 42 11.71 -3.90 0.13
C SER A 42 12.98 -3.05 0.03
N TYR A 43 12.96 -2.06 -0.87
CA TYR A 43 14.01 -1.09 -1.02
C TYR A 43 13.41 0.27 -1.35
N SER A 44 13.87 1.28 -0.62
CA SER A 44 13.44 2.66 -0.78
C SER A 44 14.62 3.55 -1.12
N TYR A 45 14.38 4.67 -1.81
CA TYR A 45 15.34 5.76 -1.79
C TYR A 45 15.42 6.34 -0.38
N LYS A 46 16.62 6.75 0.04
CA LYS A 46 16.87 7.28 1.40
C LYS A 46 15.90 8.42 1.76
N ASP A 47 15.56 9.25 0.77
CA ASP A 47 14.67 10.37 1.00
C ASP A 47 13.18 10.03 0.96
N PHE A 48 12.81 8.87 0.44
CA PHE A 48 11.42 8.43 0.26
C PHE A 48 11.16 7.06 0.91
N PRO A 49 11.37 6.94 2.24
CA PRO A 49 11.14 5.71 3.01
C PRO A 49 9.66 5.30 3.06
N ALA A 50 9.36 4.11 3.59
CA ALA A 50 8.00 3.57 3.68
C ALA A 50 7.04 4.48 4.47
N ASN A 51 7.48 5.07 5.59
CA ASN A 51 6.67 6.00 6.38
C ASN A 51 6.33 7.32 5.66
N ALA A 52 7.04 7.67 4.58
CA ALA A 52 6.70 8.80 3.74
C ALA A 52 5.41 8.57 2.92
N SER A 53 4.85 7.37 2.92
CA SER A 53 3.53 7.06 2.34
C SER A 53 2.35 7.67 3.13
N LYS A 54 2.57 8.14 4.36
CA LYS A 54 1.53 8.79 5.16
C LYS A 54 1.20 10.17 4.59
N LEU A 55 -0.08 10.48 4.43
CA LEU A 55 -0.57 11.76 3.88
C LEU A 55 -0.14 13.00 4.70
N HIS A 56 0.19 12.83 5.97
CA HIS A 56 0.44 13.93 6.92
C HIS A 56 1.90 14.07 7.39
N THR A 57 2.89 13.64 6.60
CA THR A 57 4.29 13.82 7.00
C THR A 57 4.69 15.30 7.03
N LEU A 58 5.04 15.80 8.22
CA LEU A 58 5.53 17.18 8.45
C LEU A 58 6.85 17.50 7.71
N SER A 59 7.50 16.47 7.16
CA SER A 59 8.80 16.54 6.49
C SER A 59 8.73 16.98 5.01
N GLY A 60 7.55 17.28 4.46
CA GLY A 60 7.38 17.71 3.07
C GLY A 60 7.58 16.60 2.04
N ARG A 61 7.59 15.34 2.48
CA ARG A 61 7.82 14.14 1.66
C ARG A 61 6.63 13.23 1.76
N PHE A 62 5.78 13.28 0.76
CA PHE A 62 4.43 12.69 0.80
C PHE A 62 4.32 11.40 -0.02
N ALA A 63 5.45 10.72 -0.31
CA ALA A 63 5.41 9.42 -0.99
C ALA A 63 6.58 8.53 -0.61
N TRP A 64 6.30 7.22 -0.59
CA TRP A 64 7.32 6.19 -0.72
C TRP A 64 7.73 6.06 -2.19
N ILE A 65 9.04 5.97 -2.46
CA ILE A 65 9.56 5.71 -3.81
C ILE A 65 10.49 4.50 -3.75
N PRO A 66 10.12 3.38 -4.41
CA PRO A 66 10.94 2.19 -4.41
C PRO A 66 12.23 2.39 -5.22
N ASN A 67 13.30 1.74 -4.77
CA ASN A 67 14.50 1.62 -5.58
C ASN A 67 14.38 0.39 -6.51
N ILE A 68 13.72 0.60 -7.65
CA ILE A 68 13.45 -0.46 -8.64
C ILE A 68 14.70 -1.10 -9.26
N TYR A 69 15.87 -0.44 -9.16
CA TYR A 69 17.13 -1.02 -9.61
C TYR A 69 17.67 -2.08 -8.64
N ARG A 70 17.29 -1.99 -7.35
CA ARG A 70 17.64 -2.99 -6.33
C ARG A 70 16.59 -4.07 -6.22
N ASP A 71 15.32 -3.72 -6.38
CA ASP A 71 14.22 -4.66 -6.39
C ASP A 71 13.17 -4.28 -7.44
N PRO A 72 13.20 -4.95 -8.61
CA PRO A 72 12.22 -4.75 -9.68
C PRO A 72 10.79 -5.15 -9.29
N ASN A 73 10.62 -5.98 -8.25
CA ASN A 73 9.32 -6.42 -7.72
C ASN A 73 9.03 -5.72 -6.39
N ALA A 74 9.25 -4.41 -6.36
CA ALA A 74 9.23 -3.62 -5.16
C ALA A 74 7.90 -3.74 -4.41
N TRP A 75 7.99 -3.77 -3.07
CA TRP A 75 6.81 -3.84 -2.22
C TRP A 75 6.87 -2.89 -1.04
N ILE A 76 5.68 -2.51 -0.57
CA ILE A 76 5.44 -1.82 0.70
C ILE A 76 4.47 -2.65 1.53
N GLU A 77 4.71 -2.72 2.83
CA GLU A 77 3.95 -3.49 3.80
C GLU A 77 3.51 -2.62 4.97
N VAL A 78 2.31 -2.89 5.47
CA VAL A 78 1.78 -2.32 6.71
C VAL A 78 1.44 -3.44 7.68
N ASP A 79 2.02 -3.40 8.87
CA ASP A 79 1.60 -4.19 10.03
C ASP A 79 0.47 -3.43 10.74
N LEU A 80 -0.74 -3.98 10.74
CA LEU A 80 -1.91 -3.35 11.36
C LEU A 80 -2.02 -3.62 12.86
N THR A 81 -1.12 -4.42 13.45
CA THR A 81 -1.05 -4.85 14.87
C THR A 81 -2.24 -5.67 15.37
N GLU A 82 -3.40 -5.56 14.73
CA GLU A 82 -4.60 -6.34 14.99
C GLU A 82 -5.38 -6.61 13.69
N GLU A 83 -6.38 -7.47 13.78
CA GLU A 83 -7.25 -7.81 12.65
C GLU A 83 -8.13 -6.62 12.30
N MET A 84 -8.06 -6.14 11.05
CA MET A 84 -8.88 -5.02 10.60
C MET A 84 -9.58 -5.33 9.28
N LEU A 85 -10.83 -4.88 9.16
CA LEU A 85 -11.55 -4.90 7.89
C LEU A 85 -11.06 -3.74 7.01
N ILE A 86 -10.42 -4.08 5.89
CA ILE A 86 -9.98 -3.09 4.91
C ILE A 86 -11.03 -2.94 3.82
N ALA A 87 -11.73 -1.81 3.88
CA ALA A 87 -12.77 -1.48 2.92
C ALA A 87 -12.24 -0.89 1.60
N GLY A 88 -10.98 -0.47 1.55
CA GLY A 88 -10.39 0.17 0.38
C GLY A 88 -8.91 0.51 0.55
N ILE A 89 -8.24 0.72 -0.57
CA ILE A 89 -6.87 1.23 -0.63
C ILE A 89 -6.92 2.54 -1.41
N VAL A 90 -6.28 3.57 -0.87
CA VAL A 90 -6.08 4.85 -1.54
C VAL A 90 -4.63 4.96 -1.92
N THR A 91 -4.36 5.18 -3.19
CA THR A 91 -3.01 5.45 -3.69
C THR A 91 -2.87 6.93 -4.00
N LEU A 92 -1.82 7.54 -3.49
CA LEU A 92 -1.43 8.90 -3.85
C LEU A 92 -0.04 8.85 -4.49
N GLY A 93 0.14 9.58 -5.59
CA GLY A 93 1.41 9.70 -6.29
C GLY A 93 1.95 11.12 -6.20
N LEU A 94 3.26 11.28 -6.44
CA LEU A 94 3.85 12.58 -6.75
C LEU A 94 3.65 12.85 -8.25
N VAL A 95 2.42 13.20 -8.61
CA VAL A 95 1.98 13.37 -10.00
C VAL A 95 2.84 14.39 -10.75
N ASP A 96 3.18 15.50 -10.09
CA ASP A 96 4.02 16.57 -10.67
C ASP A 96 5.43 16.10 -11.05
N LEU A 97 5.94 15.06 -10.37
CA LEU A 97 7.24 14.44 -10.65
C LEU A 97 7.12 13.16 -11.50
N GLY A 98 5.92 12.81 -11.94
CA GLY A 98 5.66 11.60 -12.73
C GLY A 98 5.82 10.29 -11.96
N HIS A 99 5.79 10.33 -10.63
CA HIS A 99 5.90 9.15 -9.77
C HIS A 99 4.53 8.73 -9.25
N TYR A 100 3.93 7.74 -9.89
CA TYR A 100 2.66 7.15 -9.49
C TYR A 100 2.59 5.70 -9.93
N VAL A 101 1.79 4.91 -9.23
CA VAL A 101 1.54 3.51 -9.54
C VAL A 101 0.30 3.43 -10.43
N LYS A 102 0.39 2.68 -11.52
CA LYS A 102 -0.74 2.43 -12.43
C LYS A 102 -1.46 1.13 -12.10
N THR A 103 -0.69 0.11 -11.72
CA THR A 103 -1.23 -1.20 -11.32
C THR A 103 -0.44 -1.77 -10.16
N PHE A 104 -1.13 -2.49 -9.29
CA PHE A 104 -0.53 -3.17 -8.15
C PHE A 104 -1.25 -4.49 -7.85
N LYS A 105 -0.60 -5.35 -7.07
CA LYS A 105 -1.22 -6.57 -6.52
C LYS A 105 -1.22 -6.47 -5.01
N ILE A 106 -2.21 -7.09 -4.38
CA ILE A 106 -2.33 -7.13 -2.93
C ILE A 106 -2.01 -8.54 -2.46
N LYS A 107 -1.15 -8.66 -1.45
CA LYS A 107 -0.95 -9.91 -0.71
C LYS A 107 -1.24 -9.70 0.76
N TYR A 108 -1.71 -10.72 1.45
CA TYR A 108 -1.97 -10.65 2.89
C TYR A 108 -1.63 -11.92 3.64
N ARG A 109 -1.32 -11.79 4.93
CA ARG A 109 -1.14 -12.92 5.84
C ARG A 109 -1.73 -12.53 7.19
N SER A 110 -1.86 -13.51 8.08
CA SER A 110 -2.51 -13.33 9.36
C SER A 110 -1.49 -13.12 10.47
N HIS A 111 -0.48 -13.98 10.49
CA HIS A 111 0.67 -13.86 11.35
C HIS A 111 1.95 -13.78 10.52
N GLU A 112 3.03 -13.29 11.14
CA GLU A 112 4.35 -13.20 10.51
C GLU A 112 4.85 -14.55 9.94
N THR A 113 4.49 -15.65 10.60
CA THR A 113 4.88 -17.00 10.19
C THR A 113 4.05 -17.55 9.04
N ASP A 114 2.92 -16.93 8.73
CA ASP A 114 2.00 -17.45 7.74
C ASP A 114 2.46 -17.11 6.32
N PRO A 115 2.20 -17.98 5.34
CA PRO A 115 2.46 -17.66 3.95
C PRO A 115 1.57 -16.49 3.49
N LEU A 116 2.15 -15.61 2.66
CA LEU A 116 1.38 -14.57 1.98
C LEU A 116 0.39 -15.18 0.99
N THR A 117 -0.86 -14.74 1.11
CA THR A 117 -1.99 -15.08 0.25
C THR A 117 -2.25 -13.95 -0.74
N ASP A 118 -2.39 -14.26 -2.02
CA ASP A 118 -2.76 -13.26 -3.03
C ASP A 118 -4.25 -12.89 -2.91
N TYR A 119 -4.53 -11.58 -2.88
CA TYR A 119 -5.90 -11.08 -3.03
C TYR A 119 -6.33 -11.19 -4.50
N ILE A 120 -7.55 -11.66 -4.73
CA ILE A 120 -8.13 -11.82 -6.06
C ILE A 120 -9.55 -11.26 -6.02
N ASN A 121 -9.83 -10.28 -6.88
CA ASN A 121 -11.17 -9.75 -7.09
C ASN A 121 -11.82 -10.39 -8.33
N VAL A 122 -13.00 -9.89 -8.73
CA VAL A 122 -13.71 -10.41 -9.91
C VAL A 122 -12.99 -10.15 -11.24
N GLU A 123 -12.03 -9.22 -11.27
CA GLU A 123 -11.24 -8.83 -12.44
C GLU A 123 -9.86 -9.53 -12.48
N GLY A 124 -9.40 -10.06 -11.35
CA GLY A 124 -8.12 -10.77 -11.23
C GLY A 124 -7.35 -10.40 -9.96
N SER A 125 -6.04 -10.66 -9.96
CA SER A 125 -5.13 -10.31 -8.86
C SER A 125 -4.46 -8.95 -9.02
N GLU A 126 -4.60 -8.32 -10.19
CA GLU A 126 -4.04 -7.01 -10.49
C GLU A 126 -5.12 -5.93 -10.39
N VAL A 127 -4.84 -4.91 -9.59
CA VAL A 127 -5.71 -3.76 -9.37
C VAL A 127 -5.17 -2.59 -10.17
N SER A 128 -6.00 -2.00 -11.01
CA SER A 128 -5.65 -0.80 -11.78
C SER A 128 -6.06 0.46 -11.02
N VAL A 129 -5.16 1.43 -10.96
CA VAL A 129 -5.42 2.78 -10.43
C VAL A 129 -6.01 3.61 -11.56
N VAL A 130 -7.25 4.05 -11.39
CA VAL A 130 -7.86 5.04 -12.27
C VAL A 130 -7.44 6.42 -11.77
N LEU A 131 -6.78 7.20 -12.63
CA LEU A 131 -6.30 8.56 -12.36
C LEU A 131 -7.22 9.60 -13.02
#